data_AF-A0A068NRP3-F1
#
_entry.id   AF-A0A068NRP3-F1
#
_cell.length_a   1.000
_cell.length_b   1.000
_cell.length_c   1.000
_cell.angle_alpha   90.00
_cell.angle_beta   90.00
_cell.angle_gamma   90.00
#
_symmetry.space_group_name_H-M   'P 1'
#
loop_
_entity.id
_entity.type
_entity.pdbx_description
1 polymer ?
#
loop_
_entity_poly.entity_id
_entity_poly.type
_entity_poly.pdbx_seq_one_letter_code
_entity_poly.pdbx_strand_id
1 'polypeptide(L)'
;MTPGMFILHPPGVPHGDLANDKYSLYHVLLTSDQPLGWPEFGHDLEGSPLHDLLRMIVNEWYSNRIQREAYLRHCAALLDLLMKRCAVEQEGTQVARNVVAEVCGRFRRGFYATINMGDVASDLQISRSTLYAYFRQVLGRTPVDVLDAIRLKHAVYLLLHSELSVAEVAKGAGFCSASHLGRKLRTAYRATASQIRQRGAEAEPGSLPIAKTRRR
;
A
#
# COMPACT_ATOMS: atom_id res chain seq x y z
N MET A 1 -4.00 8.31 -17.49
CA MET A 1 -3.93 8.92 -16.15
C MET A 1 -5.13 8.49 -15.33
N THR A 2 -5.03 8.34 -14.01
CA THR A 2 -6.21 8.23 -13.14
C THR A 2 -6.66 9.62 -12.68
N PRO A 3 -7.96 9.82 -12.37
CA PRO A 3 -8.42 11.09 -11.79
C PRO A 3 -7.59 11.50 -10.56
N GLY A 4 -7.27 12.78 -10.46
CA GLY A 4 -6.45 13.34 -9.38
C GLY A 4 -4.94 13.11 -9.52
N MET A 5 -4.46 12.45 -10.59
CA MET A 5 -3.03 12.34 -10.86
C MET A 5 -2.53 13.62 -11.55
N PHE A 6 -1.33 14.08 -11.19
CA PHE A 6 -0.65 15.17 -11.88
C PHE A 6 0.77 14.75 -12.30
N ILE A 7 1.25 15.35 -13.39
CA ILE A 7 2.63 15.22 -13.89
C ILE A 7 3.15 16.63 -14.14
N LEU A 8 4.38 16.89 -13.73
CA LEU A 8 5.09 18.13 -13.93
C LEU A 8 6.15 17.90 -14.99
N HIS A 9 6.08 18.69 -16.06
CA HIS A 9 7.12 18.72 -17.07
C HIS A 9 8.17 19.76 -16.69
N PRO A 10 9.46 19.37 -16.56
CA PRO A 10 10.52 20.32 -16.32
C PRO A 10 10.62 21.35 -17.46
N PRO A 11 11.06 22.59 -17.18
CA PRO A 11 11.26 23.60 -18.22
C PRO A 11 12.17 23.08 -19.35
N GLY A 12 11.76 23.30 -20.60
CA GLY A 12 12.55 22.94 -21.78
C GLY A 12 12.50 21.46 -22.20
N VAL A 13 11.79 20.60 -21.45
CA VAL A 13 11.59 19.19 -21.85
C VAL A 13 10.45 19.12 -22.87
N PRO A 14 10.67 18.60 -24.10
CA PRO A 14 9.60 18.38 -25.06
C PRO A 14 8.58 17.40 -24.47
N HIS A 15 7.32 17.83 -24.43
CA HIS A 15 6.21 17.02 -23.98
C HIS A 15 5.02 17.28 -24.91
N GLY A 16 4.15 16.29 -25.02
CA GLY A 16 2.93 16.37 -25.79
C GLY A 16 1.89 15.48 -25.13
N ASP A 17 0.65 15.95 -25.08
CA ASP A 17 -0.47 15.20 -24.54
C ASP A 17 -1.49 14.98 -25.66
N LEU A 18 -1.98 13.74 -25.78
CA LEU A 18 -3.02 13.35 -26.73
C LEU A 18 -4.27 12.98 -25.93
N ALA A 19 -5.21 13.91 -25.82
CA ALA A 19 -6.53 13.64 -25.26
C ALA A 19 -7.48 13.23 -26.39
N ASN A 20 -8.00 12.00 -26.34
CA ASN A 20 -8.97 11.46 -27.30
C ASN A 20 -10.43 11.53 -26.77
N ASP A 21 -10.65 12.30 -25.69
CA ASP A 21 -11.87 12.36 -24.89
C ASP A 21 -12.25 13.80 -24.48
N LYS A 22 -13.26 13.95 -23.61
CA LYS A 22 -13.92 15.23 -23.23
C LYS A 22 -13.09 16.17 -22.34
N TYR A 23 -11.77 15.96 -22.20
CA TYR A 23 -10.95 16.79 -21.32
C TYR A 23 -10.39 18.01 -22.05
N SER A 24 -10.53 19.18 -21.44
CA SER A 24 -9.82 20.39 -21.85
C SER A 24 -8.42 20.41 -21.23
N LEU A 25 -7.39 20.58 -22.06
CA LEU A 25 -6.02 20.75 -21.59
C LEU A 25 -5.77 22.25 -21.32
N TYR A 26 -5.28 22.58 -20.13
CA TYR A 26 -4.86 23.93 -19.77
C TYR A 26 -3.38 23.93 -19.39
N HIS A 27 -2.59 24.80 -20.02
CA HIS A 27 -1.21 25.03 -19.63
C HIS A 27 -1.14 26.19 -18.63
N VAL A 28 -0.71 25.89 -17.41
CA VAL A 28 -0.45 26.91 -16.37
C VAL A 28 1.05 27.07 -16.26
N LEU A 29 1.57 28.24 -16.66
CA LEU A 29 2.97 28.59 -16.48
C LEU A 29 3.14 29.32 -15.14
N LEU A 30 4.05 28.82 -14.30
CA LEU A 30 4.41 29.44 -13.04
C LEU A 30 5.89 29.78 -13.07
N THR A 31 6.21 31.00 -12.66
CA THR A 31 7.58 31.49 -12.52
C THR A 31 7.89 31.69 -11.05
N SER A 32 9.10 31.33 -10.66
CA SER A 32 9.58 31.42 -9.28
C SER A 32 11.06 31.78 -9.30
N ASP A 33 11.47 32.66 -8.40
CA ASP A 33 12.87 33.07 -8.23
C ASP A 33 13.71 32.02 -7.50
N GLN A 34 13.06 30.97 -6.97
CA GLN A 34 13.68 29.86 -6.26
C GLN A 34 13.20 28.52 -6.84
N PRO A 35 14.01 27.44 -6.74
CA PRO A 35 13.56 26.11 -7.11
C PRO A 35 12.32 25.71 -6.29
N LEU A 36 11.24 25.33 -6.97
CA LEU A 36 9.96 25.03 -6.32
C LEU A 36 10.00 23.72 -5.49
N GLY A 37 10.92 22.80 -5.81
CA GLY A 37 11.05 21.52 -5.09
C GLY A 37 9.80 20.63 -5.20
N TRP A 38 9.02 20.81 -6.26
CA TRP A 38 7.81 20.03 -6.50
C TRP A 38 8.15 18.61 -7.00
N PRO A 39 7.31 17.62 -6.68
CA PRO A 39 7.50 16.27 -7.19
C PRO A 39 7.20 16.23 -8.70
N GLU A 40 7.96 15.46 -9.48
CA GLU A 40 7.75 15.31 -10.93
C GLU A 40 6.38 14.71 -11.28
N PHE A 41 5.83 13.91 -10.39
CA PHE A 41 4.49 13.35 -10.52
C PHE A 41 3.92 13.10 -9.12
N GLY A 42 2.60 12.98 -9.05
CA GLY A 42 1.95 12.68 -7.79
C GLY A 42 0.44 12.57 -7.95
N HIS A 43 -0.21 12.52 -6.80
CA HIS A 43 -1.66 12.57 -6.71
C HIS A 43 -2.07 13.73 -5.82
N ASP A 44 -3.20 14.32 -6.17
CA ASP A 44 -3.91 15.28 -5.36
C ASP A 44 -4.25 14.67 -3.99
N LEU A 45 -4.38 15.55 -3.01
CA LEU A 45 -4.77 15.18 -1.66
C LEU A 45 -6.24 14.75 -1.62
N GLU A 46 -6.63 14.12 -0.52
CA GLU A 46 -8.04 13.85 -0.25
C GLU A 46 -8.87 15.14 -0.36
N GLY A 47 -9.99 15.08 -1.09
CA GLY A 47 -10.82 16.25 -1.39
C GLY A 47 -10.43 17.04 -2.65
N SER A 48 -9.36 16.65 -3.35
CA SER A 48 -8.90 17.27 -4.60
C SER A 48 -8.61 18.79 -4.55
N PRO A 49 -7.91 19.30 -3.53
CA PRO A 49 -7.65 20.74 -3.39
C PRO A 49 -6.77 21.31 -4.51
N LEU A 50 -5.85 20.55 -5.11
CA LEU A 50 -5.08 21.02 -6.26
C LEU A 50 -5.99 21.25 -7.46
N HIS A 51 -6.89 20.31 -7.73
CA HIS A 51 -7.87 20.45 -8.81
C HIS A 51 -8.72 21.72 -8.63
N ASP A 52 -9.26 21.94 -7.43
CA ASP A 52 -10.08 23.11 -7.14
C ASP A 52 -9.30 24.42 -7.27
N LEU A 53 -8.07 24.45 -6.80
CA LEU A 53 -7.20 25.62 -6.91
C LEU A 53 -6.80 25.92 -8.36
N LEU A 54 -6.47 24.90 -9.16
CA LEU A 54 -6.18 25.07 -10.58
C LEU A 54 -7.41 25.58 -11.34
N ARG A 55 -8.60 25.06 -11.02
CA ARG A 55 -9.87 25.56 -11.57
C ARG A 55 -10.11 27.02 -11.21
N MET A 56 -9.79 27.44 -9.98
CA MET A 56 -9.82 28.85 -9.56
C MET A 56 -8.89 29.73 -10.40
N ILE A 57 -7.63 29.29 -10.60
CA ILE A 57 -6.63 30.00 -11.41
C ILE A 57 -7.09 30.14 -12.87
N VAL A 58 -7.55 29.04 -13.48
CA VAL A 58 -8.00 29.02 -14.88
C VAL A 58 -9.23 29.92 -15.07
N ASN A 59 -10.21 29.87 -14.16
CA ASN A 59 -11.40 30.71 -14.24
C ASN A 59 -11.07 32.22 -14.13
N GLU A 60 -10.12 32.57 -13.26
CA GLU A 60 -9.65 33.96 -13.13
C GLU A 60 -8.84 34.39 -14.37
N TRP A 61 -8.15 33.47 -15.04
CA TRP A 61 -7.47 33.79 -16.29
C TRP A 61 -8.42 34.29 -17.38
N TYR A 62 -9.61 33.68 -17.48
CA TYR A 62 -10.66 34.10 -18.42
C TYR A 62 -11.53 35.26 -17.91
N SER A 63 -11.38 35.66 -16.65
CA SER A 63 -12.20 36.71 -16.02
C SER A 63 -11.33 37.93 -15.67
N ASN A 64 -11.48 39.06 -16.37
CA ASN A 64 -10.68 40.26 -16.10
C ASN A 64 -11.24 41.08 -14.92
N ARG A 65 -11.15 40.56 -13.69
CA ARG A 65 -11.74 41.16 -12.48
C ARG A 65 -10.78 42.12 -11.76
N ILE A 66 -11.32 42.88 -10.82
CA ILE A 66 -10.56 43.78 -9.93
C ILE A 66 -9.59 42.95 -9.07
N GLN A 67 -8.37 43.45 -8.86
CA GLN A 67 -7.32 42.80 -8.04
C GLN A 67 -6.84 41.43 -8.52
N ARG A 68 -6.96 41.13 -9.82
CA ARG A 68 -6.52 39.87 -10.46
C ARG A 68 -5.11 39.43 -10.08
N GLU A 69 -4.14 40.34 -10.09
CA GLU A 69 -2.74 40.00 -9.74
C GLU A 69 -2.60 39.51 -8.30
N ALA A 70 -3.28 40.16 -7.36
CA ALA A 70 -3.27 39.75 -5.96
C ALA A 70 -3.93 38.38 -5.81
N TYR A 71 -5.06 38.13 -6.46
CA TYR A 71 -5.72 36.82 -6.47
C TYR A 71 -4.79 35.71 -6.96
N LEU A 72 -4.20 35.89 -8.15
CA LEU A 72 -3.32 34.89 -8.76
C LEU A 72 -2.07 34.63 -7.91
N ARG A 73 -1.52 35.66 -7.26
CA ARG A 73 -0.37 35.51 -6.35
C ARG A 73 -0.71 34.62 -5.15
N HIS A 74 -1.88 34.81 -4.53
CA HIS A 74 -2.30 33.97 -3.40
C HIS A 74 -2.60 32.53 -3.84
N CYS A 75 -3.21 32.36 -5.02
CA CYS A 75 -3.42 31.02 -5.58
C CYS A 75 -2.09 30.31 -5.87
N ALA A 76 -1.09 31.01 -6.43
CA ALA A 76 0.23 30.43 -6.67
C ALA A 76 0.93 30.02 -5.35
N ALA A 77 0.82 30.83 -4.29
CA ALA A 77 1.37 30.49 -2.98
C ALA A 77 0.68 29.26 -2.35
N LEU A 78 -0.65 29.15 -2.48
CA LEU A 78 -1.38 27.97 -2.03
C LEU A 78 -1.02 26.72 -2.85
N LEU A 79 -0.81 26.88 -4.15
CA LEU A 79 -0.43 25.79 -5.04
C LEU A 79 0.93 25.23 -4.63
N ASP A 80 1.91 26.09 -4.39
CA ASP A 80 3.23 25.69 -3.89
C ASP A 80 3.14 24.88 -2.58
N LEU A 81 2.34 25.34 -1.63
CA LEU A 81 2.14 24.62 -0.36
C LEU A 81 1.48 23.25 -0.56
N LEU A 82 0.44 23.16 -1.40
CA LEU A 82 -0.25 21.90 -1.67
C LEU A 82 0.66 20.90 -2.40
N MET A 83 1.43 21.37 -3.38
CA MET A 83 2.40 20.55 -4.11
C MET A 83 3.46 19.95 -3.17
N LYS A 84 3.99 20.77 -2.25
CA LYS A 84 4.94 20.31 -1.23
C LYS A 84 4.30 19.30 -0.26
N ARG A 85 3.03 19.48 0.12
CA ARG A 85 2.29 18.50 0.95
C ARG A 85 2.09 17.18 0.23
N CYS A 86 1.73 17.21 -1.06
CA CYS A 86 1.64 16.00 -1.88
C CYS A 86 2.98 15.25 -1.87
N ALA A 87 4.12 15.95 -2.02
CA ALA A 87 5.44 15.31 -1.98
C ALA A 87 5.69 14.55 -0.67
N VAL A 88 5.41 15.19 0.48
CA VAL A 88 5.60 14.59 1.81
C VAL A 88 4.69 13.37 2.01
N GLU A 89 3.43 13.43 1.57
CA GLU A 89 2.49 12.32 1.72
C GLU A 89 2.85 11.12 0.82
N GLN A 90 3.34 11.39 -0.39
CA GLN A 90 3.85 10.36 -1.29
C GLN A 90 5.12 9.70 -0.72
N GLU A 91 6.04 10.49 -0.16
CA GLU A 91 7.26 9.98 0.48
C GLU A 91 6.92 9.10 1.69
N GLY A 92 6.04 9.57 2.59
CA GLY A 92 5.58 8.79 3.74
C GLY A 92 4.92 7.48 3.34
N THR A 93 4.11 7.49 2.27
CA THR A 93 3.49 6.28 1.71
C THR A 93 4.52 5.33 1.09
N GLN A 94 5.53 5.87 0.40
CA GLN A 94 6.59 5.06 -0.21
C GLN A 94 7.48 4.41 0.84
N VAL A 95 7.84 5.15 1.90
CA VAL A 95 8.56 4.61 3.07
C VAL A 95 7.78 3.47 3.70
N ALA A 96 6.47 3.66 3.95
CA ALA A 96 5.61 2.62 4.49
C ALA A 96 5.60 1.36 3.59
N ARG A 97 5.48 1.52 2.26
CA ARG A 97 5.52 0.42 1.29
C ARG A 97 6.85 -0.33 1.34
N ASN A 98 7.97 0.39 1.36
CA ASN A 98 9.31 -0.21 1.40
C ASN A 98 9.51 -1.02 2.68
N VAL A 99 9.13 -0.47 3.84
CA VAL A 99 9.17 -1.16 5.13
C VAL A 99 8.33 -2.43 5.10
N VAL A 100 7.09 -2.35 4.61
CA VAL A 100 6.19 -3.52 4.54
C VAL A 100 6.73 -4.58 3.59
N ALA A 101 7.31 -4.19 2.45
CA ALA A 101 7.92 -5.11 1.49
C ALA A 101 9.11 -5.86 2.09
N GLU A 102 10.00 -5.14 2.79
CA GLU A 102 11.17 -5.71 3.47
C GLU A 102 10.74 -6.72 4.56
N VAL A 103 9.79 -6.34 5.41
CA VAL A 103 9.28 -7.22 6.48
C VAL A 103 8.59 -8.46 5.89
N CYS A 104 7.80 -8.31 4.82
CA CYS A 104 7.22 -9.45 4.10
C CYS A 104 8.32 -10.37 3.54
N GLY A 105 9.43 -9.80 3.05
CA GLY A 105 10.62 -10.54 2.63
C GLY A 105 11.22 -11.36 3.77
N ARG A 106 11.42 -10.74 4.94
CA ARG A 106 11.90 -11.42 6.15
C ARG A 106 10.97 -12.56 6.58
N PHE A 107 9.65 -12.33 6.60
CA PHE A 107 8.67 -13.37 6.93
C PHE A 107 8.78 -14.56 5.98
N ARG A 108 8.86 -14.33 4.67
CA ARG A 108 8.96 -15.44 3.69
C ARG A 108 10.21 -16.30 3.90
N ARG A 109 11.33 -15.71 4.33
CA ARG A 109 12.59 -16.43 4.57
C ARG A 109 12.65 -17.13 5.94
N GLY A 110 11.99 -16.59 6.96
CA GLY A 110 12.17 -17.01 8.34
C GLY A 110 10.90 -17.40 9.11
N PHE A 111 9.75 -17.61 8.45
CA PHE A 111 8.47 -17.83 9.14
C PHE A 111 8.46 -19.00 10.12
N TYR A 112 9.31 -20.02 9.92
CA TYR A 112 9.40 -21.21 10.76
C TYR A 112 10.04 -20.92 12.13
N ALA A 113 10.81 -19.84 12.27
CA ALA A 113 11.42 -19.42 13.53
C ALA A 113 10.48 -18.53 14.36
N THR A 114 10.81 -18.37 15.64
CA THR A 114 10.17 -17.36 16.49
C THR A 114 10.57 -15.97 15.99
N ILE A 115 9.57 -15.16 15.60
CA ILE A 115 9.79 -13.78 15.15
C ILE A 115 9.15 -12.85 16.17
N ASN A 116 9.96 -11.97 16.74
CA ASN A 116 9.52 -10.93 17.66
C ASN A 116 9.32 -9.61 16.88
N MET A 117 8.09 -9.09 16.88
CA MET A 117 7.78 -7.82 16.20
C MET A 117 8.48 -6.60 16.82
N GLY A 118 9.03 -6.73 18.03
CA GLY A 118 9.83 -5.69 18.68
C GLY A 118 11.18 -5.57 18.01
N ASP A 119 11.89 -6.70 17.92
CA ASP A 119 13.19 -6.78 17.28
C ASP A 119 13.09 -6.39 15.79
N VAL A 120 12.05 -6.84 15.08
CA VAL A 120 11.78 -6.41 13.69
C VAL A 120 11.60 -4.90 13.56
N ALA A 121 10.91 -4.25 14.51
CA ALA A 121 10.72 -2.81 14.49
C ALA A 121 12.03 -2.07 14.83
N SER A 122 12.77 -2.55 15.83
CA SER A 122 14.06 -2.02 16.25
C SER A 122 15.11 -2.08 15.12
N ASP A 123 15.19 -3.18 14.39
CA ASP A 123 16.08 -3.34 13.23
C ASP A 123 15.81 -2.32 12.12
N LEU A 124 14.56 -1.87 12.02
CA LEU A 124 14.10 -0.90 11.03
C LEU A 124 14.08 0.53 11.60
N GLN A 125 14.58 0.73 12.82
CA GLN A 125 14.62 2.01 13.53
C GLN A 125 13.25 2.69 13.64
N ILE A 126 12.18 1.90 13.72
CA ILE A 126 10.81 2.39 13.90
C ILE A 126 10.18 1.83 15.17
N SER A 127 9.15 2.51 15.66
CA SER A 127 8.36 1.99 16.76
C SER A 127 7.48 0.80 16.30
N ARG A 128 7.08 -0.05 17.25
CA ARG A 128 6.08 -1.11 17.00
C ARG A 128 4.75 -0.55 16.48
N SER A 129 4.29 0.58 17.00
CA SER A 129 3.06 1.22 16.55
C SER A 129 3.18 1.69 15.10
N THR A 130 4.31 2.29 14.71
CA THR A 130 4.61 2.68 13.32
C THR A 130 4.59 1.47 12.39
N LEU A 131 5.24 0.36 12.77
CA LEU A 131 5.23 -0.88 11.98
C LEU A 131 3.79 -1.37 11.74
N TYR A 132 2.96 -1.41 12.78
CA TYR A 132 1.56 -1.83 12.66
C TYR A 132 0.74 -0.86 11.80
N ALA A 133 0.97 0.45 11.94
CA ALA A 133 0.30 1.48 11.14
C ALA A 133 0.64 1.31 9.65
N TYR A 134 1.91 1.12 9.30
CA TYR A 134 2.33 0.90 7.91
C TYR A 134 1.70 -0.36 7.32
N PHE A 135 1.66 -1.46 8.07
CA PHE A 135 1.00 -2.69 7.63
C PHE A 135 -0.50 -2.49 7.39
N ARG A 136 -1.19 -1.71 8.25
CA ARG A 136 -2.60 -1.36 8.06
C ARG A 136 -2.81 -0.46 6.85
N GLN A 137 -1.97 0.55 6.67
CA GLN A 137 -2.03 1.48 5.53
C GLN A 137 -1.80 0.76 4.20
N VAL A 138 -0.78 -0.11 4.13
CA VAL A 138 -0.35 -0.73 2.86
C VAL A 138 -1.13 -2.00 2.52
N LEU A 139 -1.44 -2.86 3.52
CA LEU A 139 -2.04 -4.18 3.30
C LEU A 139 -3.42 -4.35 3.95
N GLY A 140 -3.91 -3.37 4.71
CA GLY A 140 -5.15 -3.48 5.47
C GLY A 140 -5.10 -4.47 6.65
N ARG A 141 -3.93 -5.05 6.95
CA ARG A 141 -3.74 -6.17 7.90
C ARG A 141 -2.64 -5.85 8.89
N THR A 142 -2.58 -6.55 10.02
CA THR A 142 -1.43 -6.42 10.95
C THR A 142 -0.24 -7.26 10.47
N PRO A 143 1.00 -6.95 10.90
CA PRO A 143 2.15 -7.79 10.59
C PRO A 143 1.98 -9.23 11.08
N VAL A 144 1.34 -9.42 12.23
CA VAL A 144 1.04 -10.76 12.78
C VAL A 144 0.05 -11.52 11.88
N ASP A 145 -1.00 -10.87 11.38
CA ASP A 145 -1.95 -11.51 10.47
C ASP A 145 -1.26 -11.97 9.17
N VAL A 146 -0.33 -11.17 8.65
CA VAL A 146 0.44 -11.52 7.45
C VAL A 146 1.37 -12.69 7.72
N LEU A 147 2.10 -12.68 8.84
CA LEU A 147 2.97 -13.79 9.24
C LEU A 147 2.17 -15.08 9.43
N ASP A 148 1.04 -15.01 10.15
CA ASP A 148 0.16 -16.17 10.36
C ASP A 148 -0.40 -16.70 9.05
N ALA A 149 -0.75 -15.84 8.09
CA ALA A 149 -1.22 -16.28 6.78
C ALA A 149 -0.14 -17.05 6.01
N ILE A 150 1.12 -16.61 6.08
CA ILE A 150 2.26 -17.32 5.48
C ILE A 150 2.44 -18.69 6.15
N ARG A 151 2.48 -18.72 7.48
CA ARG A 151 2.62 -19.96 8.26
C ARG A 151 1.49 -20.94 8.00
N LEU A 152 0.26 -20.45 7.95
CA LEU A 152 -0.92 -21.26 7.65
C LEU A 152 -0.88 -21.85 6.25
N LYS A 153 -0.47 -21.07 5.24
CA LYS A 153 -0.32 -21.57 3.87
C LYS A 153 0.67 -22.74 3.83
N HIS A 154 1.80 -22.62 4.54
CA HIS A 154 2.77 -23.69 4.65
C HIS A 154 2.23 -24.91 5.43
N ALA A 155 1.53 -24.69 6.54
CA ALA A 155 0.90 -25.77 7.29
C ALA A 155 -0.11 -26.54 6.45
N VAL A 156 -0.96 -25.85 5.69
CA VAL A 156 -1.92 -26.47 4.76
C VAL A 156 -1.19 -27.28 3.69
N TYR A 157 -0.10 -26.76 3.13
CA TYR A 157 0.72 -27.51 2.18
C TYR A 157 1.24 -28.82 2.79
N LEU A 158 1.84 -28.77 3.98
CA LEU A 158 2.32 -29.98 4.67
C LEU A 158 1.19 -30.95 5.00
N LEU A 159 0.01 -30.45 5.40
CA LEU A 159 -1.16 -31.30 5.65
C LEU A 159 -1.64 -32.04 4.41
N LEU A 160 -1.48 -31.47 3.22
CA LEU A 160 -1.97 -32.06 1.97
C LEU A 160 -0.94 -32.99 1.30
N HIS A 161 0.35 -32.80 1.55
CA HIS A 161 1.43 -33.45 0.79
C HIS A 161 2.40 -34.24 1.67
N SER A 162 2.08 -34.49 2.94
CA SER A 162 2.93 -35.27 3.83
C SER A 162 2.14 -36.06 4.86
N GLU A 163 2.74 -37.14 5.36
CA GLU A 163 2.20 -38.00 6.43
C GLU A 163 2.62 -37.55 7.84
N LEU A 164 3.20 -36.34 7.96
CA LEU A 164 3.64 -35.79 9.25
C LEU A 164 2.49 -35.75 10.26
N SER A 165 2.75 -35.85 11.56
CA SER A 165 1.74 -35.60 12.59
C SER A 165 1.34 -34.12 12.63
N VAL A 166 0.18 -33.79 13.18
CA VAL A 166 -0.26 -32.37 13.33
C VAL A 166 0.73 -31.56 14.20
N ALA A 167 1.39 -32.23 15.15
CA ALA A 167 2.43 -31.62 15.97
C ALA A 167 3.69 -31.28 15.16
N GLU A 168 4.14 -32.18 14.30
CA GLU A 168 5.28 -31.94 13.40
C GLU A 168 4.97 -30.86 12.36
N VAL A 169 3.76 -30.86 11.79
CA VAL A 169 3.29 -29.79 10.90
C VAL A 169 3.31 -28.44 11.60
N ALA A 170 2.81 -28.37 12.84
CA ALA A 170 2.81 -27.14 13.62
C ALA A 170 4.25 -26.61 13.82
N LYS A 171 5.17 -27.50 14.20
CA LYS A 171 6.60 -27.16 14.35
C LYS A 171 7.22 -26.69 13.04
N GLY A 172 7.02 -27.42 11.94
CA GLY A 172 7.56 -27.08 10.61
C GLY A 172 7.01 -25.77 10.04
N ALA A 173 5.76 -25.42 10.39
CA ALA A 173 5.14 -24.17 10.00
C ALA A 173 5.39 -23.00 10.97
N GLY A 174 6.17 -23.19 12.04
CA GLY A 174 6.51 -22.11 12.99
C GLY A 174 5.42 -21.78 14.03
N PHE A 175 4.50 -22.71 14.31
CA PHE A 175 3.55 -22.60 15.41
C PHE A 175 4.10 -23.23 16.69
N CYS A 176 3.84 -22.60 17.83
CA CYS A 176 4.29 -23.10 19.14
C CYS A 176 3.66 -24.43 19.57
N SER A 177 2.51 -24.83 19.01
CA SER A 177 1.86 -26.12 19.31
C SER A 177 0.81 -26.50 18.27
N ALA A 178 0.46 -27.80 18.25
CA ALA A 178 -0.66 -28.32 17.45
C ALA A 178 -1.99 -27.63 17.79
N SER A 179 -2.22 -27.32 19.08
CA SER A 179 -3.41 -26.59 19.54
C SER A 179 -3.44 -25.15 19.03
N HIS A 180 -2.29 -24.48 18.94
CA HIS A 180 -2.20 -23.14 18.35
C HIS A 180 -2.51 -23.19 16.84
N LEU A 181 -1.89 -24.10 16.10
CA LEU A 181 -2.18 -24.32 14.69
C LEU A 181 -3.67 -24.62 14.46
N GLY A 182 -4.25 -25.53 15.26
CA GLY A 182 -5.66 -25.92 15.14
C GLY A 182 -6.63 -24.75 15.31
N ARG A 183 -6.39 -23.86 16.28
CA ARG A 183 -7.19 -22.63 16.44
C ARG A 183 -7.09 -21.74 15.22
N LYS A 184 -5.87 -21.50 14.71
CA LYS A 184 -5.63 -20.64 13.55
C LYS A 184 -6.26 -21.20 12.27
N LEU A 185 -6.20 -22.52 12.06
CA LEU A 185 -6.87 -23.20 10.93
C LEU A 185 -8.40 -23.05 10.99
N ARG A 186 -9.02 -23.23 12.16
CA ARG A 186 -10.47 -23.04 12.32
C ARG A 186 -10.87 -21.59 12.05
N THR A 187 -10.11 -20.62 12.53
CA THR A 187 -10.40 -19.21 12.30
C THR A 187 -10.24 -18.82 10.83
N ALA A 188 -9.19 -19.27 10.16
CA ALA A 188 -8.87 -18.86 8.78
C ALA A 188 -9.60 -19.66 7.70
N TYR A 189 -9.75 -20.99 7.88
CA TYR A 189 -10.27 -21.92 6.88
C TYR A 189 -11.57 -22.60 7.27
N ARG A 190 -12.06 -22.40 8.51
CA ARG A 190 -13.24 -23.09 9.06
C ARG A 190 -13.11 -24.62 8.98
N ALA A 191 -11.89 -25.13 9.08
CA ALA A 191 -11.59 -26.55 8.98
C ALA A 191 -10.52 -26.96 10.00
N THR A 192 -10.54 -28.23 10.41
CA THR A 192 -9.49 -28.85 11.23
C THR A 192 -8.38 -29.42 10.35
N ALA A 193 -7.22 -29.70 10.95
CA ALA A 193 -6.10 -30.34 10.24
C ALA A 193 -6.50 -31.68 9.59
N SER A 194 -7.31 -32.48 10.30
CA SER A 194 -7.83 -33.75 9.77
C SER A 194 -8.78 -33.55 8.59
N GLN A 195 -9.68 -32.57 8.65
CA GLN A 195 -10.60 -32.25 7.55
C GLN A 195 -9.85 -31.76 6.32
N ILE A 196 -8.76 -31.01 6.49
CA ILE A 196 -7.92 -30.55 5.39
C ILE A 196 -7.21 -31.74 4.72
N ARG A 197 -6.66 -32.69 5.50
CA ARG A 197 -6.09 -33.94 4.98
C ARG A 197 -7.09 -34.73 4.14
N GLN A 198 -8.26 -34.97 4.70
CA GLN A 198 -9.30 -35.74 4.04
C GLN A 198 -9.72 -35.11 2.70
N ARG A 199 -9.86 -33.77 2.66
CA ARG A 199 -10.16 -33.04 1.42
C ARG A 199 -9.06 -33.11 0.37
N GLY A 200 -7.80 -33.22 0.78
CA GLY A 200 -6.68 -33.46 -0.14
C GLY A 200 -6.71 -34.84 -0.78
N ALA A 201 -7.12 -35.85 -0.01
CA ALA A 201 -7.30 -37.22 -0.51
C ALA A 201 -8.53 -37.36 -1.44
N GLU A 202 -9.54 -36.52 -1.27
CA GLU A 202 -10.78 -36.51 -2.06
C GLU A 202 -10.73 -35.59 -3.30
N ALA A 203 -9.72 -34.73 -3.45
CA ALA A 203 -9.59 -33.80 -4.57
C ALA A 203 -8.63 -34.35 -5.65
N GLU A 204 -9.14 -34.54 -6.88
CA GLU A 204 -8.32 -34.73 -8.09
C GLU A 204 -7.24 -33.63 -8.19
N PRO A 205 -6.01 -33.95 -8.65
CA PRO A 205 -4.88 -33.05 -8.65
C PRO A 205 -5.12 -31.83 -9.56
N GLY A 206 -5.61 -30.73 -9.00
CA GLY A 206 -5.79 -29.48 -9.74
C GLY A 206 -6.80 -28.46 -9.18
N SER A 207 -7.65 -28.83 -8.21
CA SER A 207 -8.78 -27.98 -7.78
C SER A 207 -8.76 -27.64 -6.28
N LEU A 208 -7.70 -27.00 -5.77
CA LEU A 208 -7.65 -26.55 -4.37
C LEU A 208 -8.13 -25.09 -4.19
N PRO A 209 -8.86 -24.80 -3.09
CA PRO A 209 -9.50 -23.51 -2.89
C PRO A 209 -8.50 -22.41 -2.51
N ILE A 210 -8.54 -21.32 -3.29
CA ILE A 210 -7.86 -20.07 -2.96
C ILE A 210 -8.49 -19.50 -1.68
N ALA A 211 -7.66 -19.19 -0.69
CA ALA A 211 -8.09 -18.56 0.55
C ALA A 211 -8.92 -17.30 0.24
N LYS A 212 -10.20 -17.29 0.62
CA LYS A 212 -11.05 -16.10 0.47
C LYS A 212 -10.49 -14.99 1.37
N THR A 213 -9.81 -14.04 0.74
CA THR A 213 -9.32 -12.82 1.40
C THR A 213 -10.52 -12.04 1.91
N ARG A 214 -10.68 -11.95 3.24
CA ARG A 214 -11.67 -11.10 3.90
C ARG A 214 -11.46 -9.65 3.44
N ARG A 215 -12.40 -9.12 2.66
CA ARG A 215 -12.69 -7.67 2.63
C ARG A 215 -13.63 -7.39 3.80
N ARG A 216 -13.24 -6.46 4.67
CA ARG A 216 -14.16 -5.71 5.53
C ARG A 216 -14.21 -4.31 4.97
#